data_AF-A0A355DLB1-F1
#
_entry.id   AF-A0A355DLB1-F1
#
_cell.length_a   1.000
_cell.length_b   1.000
_cell.length_c   1.000
_cell.angle_alpha   90.00
_cell.angle_beta   90.00
_cell.angle_gamma   90.00
#
_symmetry.space_group_name_H-M   'P 1'
#
loop_
_entity.id
_entity.type
_entity.pdbx_description
1 polymer ?
#
loop_
_entity_poly.entity_id
_entity_poly.type
_entity_poly.pdbx_seq_one_letter_code
_entity_poly.pdbx_strand_id
1 'polypeptide(L)'
;MIPQVKAFVTSKTGMMLLVCGAAFIALQIFGSSDKKGKTARGYWAGVNEKSKAAKKAAKQMAQISRNSVSLYIGCPAKIKQKLHEDWQALGLIPKTTKPPKSQGSTLYVPDAQRGIAVLGAAGSGKTFSVIDPLIRSALDQGFPTLIYDFKYPAQTKRAVAYAMKRGYTVRVFAPGFPESETCNPLDLIKDEEDAIAAGQLAQVVNRNFNKGGDKGGDKFFEEAGDSLVEGILLVTKAVGRLENNPIYCDLMMSQAILS
;
A
#
# COMPACT_ATOMS: atom_id res chain seq x y z
N MET A 1 -16.55 -11.16 -72.08
CA MET A 1 -15.96 -10.64 -70.83
C MET A 1 -14.82 -11.53 -70.30
N ILE A 2 -13.96 -12.08 -71.18
CA ILE A 2 -12.96 -13.13 -70.84
C ILE A 2 -11.53 -12.89 -71.40
N PRO A 3 -11.29 -12.09 -72.47
CA PRO A 3 -9.91 -11.82 -72.92
C PRO A 3 -9.15 -10.82 -72.02
N GLN A 4 -9.84 -9.77 -71.58
CA GLN A 4 -9.28 -8.69 -70.77
C GLN A 4 -8.79 -9.19 -69.40
N VAL A 5 -9.52 -10.13 -68.79
CA VAL A 5 -9.16 -10.72 -67.49
C VAL A 5 -7.93 -11.61 -67.63
N LYS A 6 -7.82 -12.43 -68.70
CA LYS A 6 -6.62 -13.23 -68.96
C LYS A 6 -5.39 -12.37 -69.19
N ALA A 7 -5.52 -11.28 -69.95
CA ALA A 7 -4.42 -10.33 -70.18
C ALA A 7 -3.98 -9.60 -68.91
N PHE A 8 -4.92 -9.25 -68.03
CA PHE A 8 -4.61 -8.64 -66.74
C PHE A 8 -3.82 -9.60 -65.83
N VAL A 9 -4.28 -10.85 -65.69
CA VAL A 9 -3.64 -11.88 -64.85
C VAL A 9 -2.24 -12.27 -65.35
N THR A 10 -1.97 -12.21 -66.66
CA THR A 10 -0.64 -12.53 -67.22
C THR A 10 0.30 -11.33 -67.34
N SER A 11 -0.19 -10.10 -67.18
CA SER A 11 0.66 -8.91 -67.17
C SER A 11 1.48 -8.82 -65.87
N LYS A 12 2.72 -8.31 -65.95
CA LYS A 12 3.61 -8.14 -64.78
C LYS A 12 2.95 -7.31 -63.66
N THR A 13 2.20 -6.27 -64.04
CA THR A 13 1.50 -5.38 -63.10
C THR A 13 0.27 -6.03 -62.47
N GLY A 14 -0.50 -6.83 -63.22
CA GLY A 14 -1.67 -7.53 -62.69
C GLY A 14 -1.31 -8.71 -61.79
N MET A 15 -0.22 -9.43 -62.09
CA MET A 15 0.36 -10.42 -61.18
C MET A 15 0.85 -9.78 -59.88
N MET A 16 1.51 -8.61 -59.96
CA MET A 16 1.96 -7.87 -58.79
C MET A 16 0.78 -7.42 -57.92
N LEU A 17 -0.32 -6.96 -58.52
CA LEU A 17 -1.55 -6.60 -57.79
C LEU A 17 -2.21 -7.80 -57.12
N LEU A 18 -2.23 -8.97 -57.77
CA LEU A 18 -2.74 -10.20 -57.17
C LEU A 18 -1.86 -10.69 -56.01
N VAL A 19 -0.55 -10.60 -56.14
CA VAL A 19 0.39 -10.93 -55.05
C VAL A 19 0.23 -9.96 -53.89
N CYS A 20 0.11 -8.66 -54.14
CA CYS A 20 -0.16 -7.66 -53.10
C CYS A 20 -1.53 -7.90 -52.43
N GLY A 21 -2.56 -8.22 -53.20
CA GLY A 21 -3.89 -8.55 -52.66
C GLY A 21 -3.89 -9.82 -51.81
N ALA A 22 -3.21 -10.87 -52.27
CA ALA A 22 -3.03 -12.11 -51.52
C ALA A 22 -2.19 -11.89 -50.25
N ALA A 23 -1.14 -11.07 -50.32
CA ALA A 23 -0.32 -10.68 -49.17
C ALA A 23 -1.14 -9.86 -48.16
N PHE A 24 -2.02 -8.97 -48.63
CA PHE A 24 -2.91 -8.18 -47.78
C PHE A 24 -3.97 -9.04 -47.08
N ILE A 25 -4.53 -10.01 -47.80
CA ILE A 25 -5.47 -10.99 -47.22
C ILE A 25 -4.74 -11.91 -46.23
N ALA A 26 -3.52 -12.35 -46.56
CA ALA A 26 -2.68 -13.10 -45.63
C ALA A 26 -2.35 -12.26 -44.39
N LEU A 27 -2.02 -10.98 -44.54
CA LEU A 27 -1.82 -10.05 -43.41
C LEU A 27 -3.08 -9.81 -42.60
N GLN A 28 -4.28 -9.89 -43.18
CA GLN A 28 -5.55 -9.81 -42.43
C GLN A 28 -5.87 -11.09 -41.66
N ILE A 29 -5.49 -12.26 -42.21
CA ILE A 29 -5.71 -13.57 -41.58
C ILE A 29 -4.64 -13.87 -40.51
N PHE A 30 -3.39 -13.52 -40.77
CA PHE A 30 -2.25 -13.70 -39.86
C PHE A 30 -2.00 -12.49 -38.96
N GLY A 31 -2.56 -11.33 -39.30
CA GLY A 31 -2.64 -10.14 -38.45
C GLY A 31 -3.61 -10.42 -37.31
N SER A 32 -3.10 -11.16 -36.33
CA SER A 32 -3.53 -11.25 -34.95
C SER A 32 -4.81 -10.47 -34.66
N SER A 33 -5.89 -11.21 -34.41
CA SER A 33 -6.95 -10.72 -33.54
C SER A 33 -6.30 -10.24 -32.25
N ASP A 34 -6.03 -8.94 -32.17
CA ASP A 34 -5.57 -8.29 -30.96
C ASP A 34 -6.64 -8.57 -29.92
N LYS A 35 -6.38 -9.56 -29.07
CA LYS A 35 -7.16 -9.83 -27.88
C LYS A 35 -7.05 -8.58 -27.03
N LYS A 36 -7.98 -7.64 -27.26
CA LYS A 36 -8.19 -6.37 -26.54
C LYS A 36 -7.49 -6.41 -25.20
N GLY A 37 -6.50 -5.53 -25.02
CA GLY A 37 -5.61 -5.36 -23.87
C GLY A 37 -6.14 -5.88 -22.53
N LYS A 38 -6.12 -7.21 -22.35
CA LYS A 38 -6.41 -7.83 -21.06
C LYS A 38 -5.12 -7.76 -20.26
N THR A 39 -4.98 -6.68 -19.51
CA THR A 39 -3.85 -6.44 -18.60
C THR A 39 -3.79 -7.47 -17.46
N ALA A 40 -4.91 -8.11 -17.11
CA ALA A 40 -4.97 -9.18 -16.13
C ALA A 40 -6.07 -10.22 -16.43
N ARG A 41 -5.86 -11.47 -16.00
CA ARG A 41 -6.88 -12.53 -15.95
C ARG A 41 -7.09 -12.94 -14.50
N GLY A 42 -8.33 -12.90 -14.02
CA GLY A 42 -8.72 -13.45 -12.72
C GLY A 42 -9.31 -14.85 -12.89
N TYR A 43 -8.98 -15.77 -11.97
CA TYR A 43 -9.60 -17.08 -11.86
C TYR A 43 -9.53 -17.56 -10.40
N TRP A 44 -10.34 -18.56 -10.07
CA TRP A 44 -10.33 -19.15 -8.74
C TRP A 44 -9.04 -19.97 -8.53
N ALA A 45 -8.30 -19.65 -7.48
CA ALA A 45 -7.07 -20.36 -7.14
C ALA A 45 -7.38 -21.79 -6.65
N GLY A 46 -6.75 -22.78 -7.29
CA GLY A 46 -6.82 -24.19 -6.91
C GLY A 46 -5.74 -24.60 -5.92
N VAL A 47 -5.58 -25.92 -5.76
CA VAL A 47 -4.60 -26.51 -4.83
C VAL A 47 -3.16 -26.20 -5.27
N ASN A 48 -2.91 -26.20 -6.58
CA ASN A 48 -1.58 -25.95 -7.13
C ASN A 48 -1.12 -24.49 -6.91
N GLU A 49 -2.02 -23.52 -7.11
CA GLU A 49 -1.77 -22.10 -6.88
C GLU A 49 -1.48 -21.85 -5.40
N LYS A 50 -2.29 -22.42 -4.50
CA LYS A 50 -2.08 -22.32 -3.05
C LYS A 50 -0.75 -22.94 -2.62
N SER A 51 -0.38 -24.09 -3.18
CA SER A 51 0.91 -24.76 -2.91
C SER A 51 2.10 -23.92 -3.39
N LYS A 52 2.02 -23.34 -4.61
CA LYS A 52 3.04 -22.42 -5.13
C LYS A 52 3.16 -21.16 -4.27
N ALA A 53 2.03 -20.58 -3.86
CA ALA A 53 2.00 -19.43 -2.97
C ALA A 53 2.64 -19.74 -1.62
N ALA A 54 2.34 -20.90 -1.01
CA ALA A 54 2.94 -21.34 0.24
C ALA A 54 4.45 -21.56 0.13
N LYS A 55 4.93 -22.18 -0.97
CA LYS A 55 6.37 -22.37 -1.23
C LYS A 55 7.09 -21.03 -1.40
N LYS A 56 6.48 -20.09 -2.13
CA LYS A 56 7.03 -18.74 -2.31
C LYS A 56 7.07 -18.00 -0.97
N ALA A 57 5.99 -18.06 -0.20
CA ALA A 57 5.93 -17.41 1.10
C ALA A 57 6.96 -17.95 2.08
N ALA A 58 7.13 -19.27 2.16
CA ALA A 58 8.16 -19.87 3.00
C ALA A 58 9.58 -19.35 2.67
N LYS A 59 9.89 -19.12 1.38
CA LYS A 59 11.17 -18.51 0.98
C LYS A 59 11.27 -17.05 1.40
N GLN A 60 10.23 -16.26 1.14
CA GLN A 60 10.21 -14.82 1.48
C GLN A 60 10.27 -14.58 2.98
N MET A 61 9.66 -15.45 3.78
CA MET A 61 9.68 -15.37 5.25
C MET A 61 11.00 -15.84 5.86
N ALA A 62 11.75 -16.71 5.19
CA ALA A 62 13.07 -17.13 5.64
C ALA A 62 14.13 -16.03 5.43
N GLN A 63 13.99 -15.23 4.37
CA GLN A 63 14.85 -14.09 4.06
C GLN A 63 14.01 -12.86 3.72
N ILE A 64 13.71 -12.09 4.76
CA ILE A 64 12.96 -10.84 4.64
C ILE A 64 13.85 -9.79 3.97
N SER A 65 13.35 -9.18 2.89
CA SER A 65 13.98 -8.03 2.25
C SER A 65 12.92 -7.11 1.63
N ARG A 66 13.31 -5.88 1.24
CA ARG A 66 12.39 -4.82 0.76
C ARG A 66 11.41 -5.27 -0.33
N ASN A 67 11.83 -6.17 -1.22
CA ASN A 67 11.00 -6.68 -2.33
C ASN A 67 10.57 -8.14 -2.15
N SER A 68 10.68 -8.66 -0.93
CA SER A 68 10.41 -10.05 -0.57
C SER A 68 9.68 -10.08 0.77
N VAL A 69 8.38 -9.75 0.71
CA VAL A 69 7.51 -9.74 1.89
C VAL A 69 6.34 -10.69 1.68
N SER A 70 6.07 -11.49 2.69
CA SER A 70 4.95 -12.42 2.72
C SER A 70 4.15 -12.25 3.99
N LEU A 71 2.83 -12.26 3.86
CA LEU A 71 1.91 -12.30 4.98
C LEU A 71 1.05 -13.56 4.92
N TYR A 72 0.29 -13.82 5.97
CA TYR A 72 -0.59 -14.97 6.07
C TYR A 72 -1.89 -14.66 6.80
N ILE A 73 -2.92 -15.44 6.48
CA ILE A 73 -4.18 -15.51 7.20
C ILE A 73 -4.28 -16.91 7.82
N GLY A 74 -4.37 -16.94 9.15
CA GLY A 74 -4.19 -18.15 9.95
C GLY A 74 -2.71 -18.43 10.20
N CYS A 75 -2.30 -18.47 11.47
CA CYS A 75 -0.89 -18.56 11.85
C CYS A 75 -0.28 -19.93 11.48
N PRO A 76 0.79 -19.98 10.66
CA PRO A 76 1.53 -21.20 10.38
C PRO A 76 2.01 -21.90 11.64
N ALA A 77 1.96 -23.25 11.65
CA ALA A 77 2.39 -24.05 12.79
C ALA A 77 3.83 -23.75 13.23
N LYS A 78 4.76 -23.53 12.29
CA LYS A 78 6.16 -23.21 12.59
C LYS A 78 6.31 -21.89 13.36
N ILE A 79 5.59 -20.85 12.96
CA ILE A 79 5.65 -19.54 13.61
C ILE A 79 5.01 -19.62 14.98
N LYS A 80 3.87 -20.29 15.07
CA LYS A 80 3.17 -20.51 16.33
C LYS A 80 4.05 -21.26 17.34
N GLN A 81 4.79 -22.26 16.89
CA GLN A 81 5.74 -23.01 17.72
C GLN A 81 6.89 -22.10 18.17
N LYS A 82 7.51 -21.36 17.24
CA LYS A 82 8.59 -20.42 17.56
C LYS A 82 8.14 -19.38 18.60
N LEU A 83 7.01 -18.72 18.39
CA LEU A 83 6.46 -17.74 19.34
C LEU A 83 6.20 -18.36 20.72
N HIS A 84 5.76 -19.61 20.76
CA HIS A 84 5.52 -20.32 22.02
C HIS A 84 6.84 -20.58 22.76
N GLU A 85 7.87 -21.04 22.05
CA GLU A 85 9.23 -21.23 22.59
C GLU A 85 9.82 -19.91 23.09
N ASP A 86 9.68 -18.83 22.31
CA ASP A 86 10.12 -17.47 22.67
C ASP A 86 9.43 -17.00 23.97
N TRP A 87 8.11 -17.20 24.08
CA TRP A 87 7.36 -16.81 25.29
C TRP A 87 7.72 -17.66 26.52
N GLN A 88 8.09 -18.94 26.34
CA GLN A 88 8.60 -19.76 27.43
C GLN A 88 10.00 -19.31 27.87
N ALA A 89 10.85 -18.91 26.93
CA ALA A 89 12.18 -18.38 27.22
C ALA A 89 12.10 -17.04 27.98
N LEU A 90 11.14 -16.19 27.63
CA LEU A 90 10.84 -14.92 28.31
C LEU A 90 10.08 -15.08 29.64
N GLY A 91 9.69 -16.31 30.02
CA GLY A 91 8.93 -16.56 31.25
C GLY A 91 7.47 -16.05 31.23
N LEU A 92 6.94 -15.69 30.05
CA LEU A 92 5.56 -15.21 29.90
C LEU A 92 4.53 -16.34 30.03
N ILE A 93 4.95 -17.58 29.80
CA ILE A 93 4.13 -18.79 29.93
C ILE A 93 4.94 -19.93 30.58
N PRO A 94 4.28 -20.87 31.28
CA PRO A 94 4.96 -22.02 31.86
C PRO A 94 5.66 -22.91 30.81
N LYS A 95 6.81 -23.50 31.17
CA LYS A 95 7.53 -24.46 30.31
C LYS A 95 6.73 -25.73 30.01
N THR A 96 5.75 -26.07 30.85
CA THR A 96 4.90 -27.26 30.71
C THR A 96 3.77 -27.09 29.70
N THR A 97 3.46 -25.85 29.29
CA THR A 97 2.36 -25.59 28.35
C THR A 97 2.76 -26.06 26.96
N LYS A 98 1.93 -26.87 26.30
CA LYS A 98 2.17 -27.28 24.91
C LYS A 98 1.67 -26.20 23.93
N PRO A 99 2.31 -26.03 22.77
CA PRO A 99 1.80 -25.12 21.75
C PRO A 99 0.41 -25.57 21.30
N PRO A 100 -0.58 -24.66 21.22
CA PRO A 100 -1.93 -25.05 20.81
C PRO A 100 -1.92 -25.55 19.36
N LYS A 101 -2.68 -26.62 19.07
CA LYS A 101 -2.80 -27.16 17.70
C LYS A 101 -3.24 -26.05 16.72
N SER A 102 -2.70 -26.07 15.50
CA SER A 102 -3.16 -25.17 14.44
C SER A 102 -4.59 -25.53 14.07
N GLN A 103 -5.53 -24.60 14.23
CA GLN A 103 -6.89 -24.79 13.74
C GLN A 103 -6.97 -24.25 12.32
N GLY A 104 -7.08 -25.16 11.35
CA GLY A 104 -7.31 -24.83 9.94
C GLY A 104 -6.06 -24.65 9.09
N SER A 105 -6.30 -24.43 7.80
CA SER A 105 -5.29 -24.18 6.77
C SER A 105 -4.86 -22.71 6.76
N THR A 106 -3.56 -22.46 6.67
CA THR A 106 -3.03 -21.11 6.43
C THR A 106 -3.20 -20.71 4.96
N LEU A 107 -3.73 -19.51 4.73
CA LEU A 107 -3.65 -18.84 3.43
C LEU A 107 -2.43 -17.92 3.42
N TYR A 108 -1.51 -18.15 2.48
CA TYR A 108 -0.33 -17.30 2.30
C TYR A 108 -0.61 -16.22 1.25
N VAL A 109 -0.16 -15.01 1.54
CA VAL A 109 -0.21 -13.85 0.66
C VAL A 109 1.24 -13.43 0.35
N PRO A 110 1.88 -14.08 -0.65
CA PRO A 110 3.21 -13.70 -1.08
C PRO A 110 3.19 -12.38 -1.83
N ASP A 111 4.36 -11.74 -1.93
CA ASP A 111 4.55 -10.45 -2.59
C ASP A 111 3.69 -9.31 -2.00
N ALA A 112 3.49 -9.32 -0.68
CA ALA A 112 2.63 -8.36 0.02
C ALA A 112 3.11 -6.91 -0.11
N GLN A 113 4.39 -6.68 -0.45
CA GLN A 113 4.94 -5.34 -0.72
C GLN A 113 4.25 -4.62 -1.90
N ARG A 114 3.52 -5.34 -2.76
CA ARG A 114 2.78 -4.77 -3.90
C ARG A 114 1.47 -4.10 -3.49
N GLY A 115 1.09 -4.20 -2.21
CA GLY A 115 -0.19 -3.74 -1.69
C GLY A 115 -1.26 -4.83 -1.77
N ILE A 116 -2.21 -4.76 -0.84
CA ILE A 116 -3.36 -5.68 -0.74
C ILE A 116 -4.62 -4.83 -0.66
N ALA A 117 -5.54 -5.02 -1.62
CA ALA A 117 -6.85 -4.40 -1.61
C ALA A 117 -7.90 -5.39 -1.10
N VAL A 118 -8.63 -5.02 -0.05
CA VAL A 118 -9.71 -5.85 0.53
C VAL A 118 -11.06 -5.21 0.22
N LEU A 119 -11.84 -5.84 -0.64
CA LEU A 119 -13.13 -5.32 -1.13
C LEU A 119 -14.29 -6.14 -0.53
N GLY A 120 -15.38 -5.46 -0.22
CA GLY A 120 -16.60 -6.09 0.30
C GLY A 120 -17.57 -5.09 0.91
N ALA A 121 -18.84 -5.47 1.03
CA ALA A 121 -19.90 -4.63 1.61
C ALA A 121 -19.65 -4.30 3.10
N ALA A 122 -20.33 -3.28 3.61
CA ALA A 122 -20.34 -3.01 5.05
C ALA A 122 -20.86 -4.26 5.80
N GLY A 123 -20.24 -4.60 6.93
CA GLY A 123 -20.61 -5.79 7.71
C GLY A 123 -20.14 -7.14 7.16
N SER A 124 -19.49 -7.22 5.98
CA SER A 124 -19.03 -8.49 5.38
C SER A 124 -17.84 -9.16 6.10
N GLY A 125 -17.45 -8.67 7.28
CA GLY A 125 -16.37 -9.24 8.07
C GLY A 125 -14.93 -8.94 7.61
N LYS A 126 -14.71 -8.02 6.65
CA LYS A 126 -13.37 -7.67 6.11
C LYS A 126 -12.28 -7.53 7.17
N THR A 127 -12.59 -6.81 8.25
CA THR A 127 -11.65 -6.55 9.34
C THR A 127 -11.27 -7.84 10.07
N PHE A 128 -12.26 -8.66 10.40
CA PHE A 128 -12.03 -9.90 11.13
C PHE A 128 -11.36 -11.00 10.29
N SER A 129 -11.77 -11.15 9.03
CA SER A 129 -11.35 -12.27 8.18
C SER A 129 -10.03 -12.03 7.45
N VAL A 130 -9.68 -10.77 7.15
CA VAL A 130 -8.49 -10.44 6.35
C VAL A 130 -7.60 -9.41 7.03
N ILE A 131 -8.10 -8.22 7.38
CA ILE A 131 -7.24 -7.10 7.82
C ILE A 131 -6.54 -7.42 9.15
N ASP A 132 -7.28 -7.80 10.20
CA ASP A 132 -6.71 -8.12 11.51
C ASP A 132 -5.74 -9.31 11.42
N PRO A 133 -6.03 -10.42 10.71
CA PRO A 133 -5.07 -11.49 10.47
C PRO A 133 -3.78 -11.03 9.77
N LEU A 134 -3.87 -10.15 8.76
CA LEU A 134 -2.69 -9.63 8.06
C LEU A 134 -1.85 -8.71 8.95
N ILE A 135 -2.48 -7.85 9.76
CA ILE A 135 -1.79 -7.05 10.77
C ILE A 135 -1.07 -7.96 11.77
N ARG A 136 -1.76 -8.99 12.27
CA ARG A 136 -1.16 -9.98 13.18
C ARG A 136 0.02 -10.70 12.55
N SER A 137 -0.10 -11.10 11.29
CA SER A 137 0.98 -11.68 10.50
C SER A 137 2.17 -10.73 10.33
N ALA A 138 1.93 -9.42 10.21
CA ALA A 138 3.00 -8.45 10.12
C ALA A 138 3.74 -8.32 11.46
N LEU A 139 2.98 -8.23 12.56
CA LEU A 139 3.51 -8.14 13.92
C LEU A 139 4.24 -9.42 14.36
N ASP A 140 3.72 -10.60 14.02
CA ASP A 140 4.38 -11.89 14.30
C ASP A 140 5.77 -12.00 13.65
N GLN A 141 5.97 -11.31 12.52
CA GLN A 141 7.21 -11.33 11.74
C GLN A 141 8.18 -10.19 12.06
N GLY A 142 7.83 -9.31 13.01
CA GLY A 142 8.73 -8.21 13.41
C GLY A 142 8.70 -7.00 12.49
N PHE A 143 7.71 -6.86 11.60
CA PHE A 143 7.59 -5.68 10.74
C PHE A 143 7.15 -4.44 11.52
N PRO A 144 7.81 -3.28 11.34
CA PRO A 144 7.25 -1.99 11.75
C PRO A 144 5.89 -1.80 11.10
N THR A 145 4.88 -1.43 11.89
CA THR A 145 3.48 -1.42 11.44
C THR A 145 2.82 -0.10 11.84
N LEU A 146 2.27 0.63 10.87
CA LEU A 146 1.39 1.77 11.08
C LEU A 146 -0.06 1.33 10.84
N ILE A 147 -0.95 1.57 11.80
CA ILE A 147 -2.36 1.16 11.74
C ILE A 147 -3.24 2.39 11.80
N TYR A 148 -4.06 2.59 10.77
CA TYR A 148 -5.08 3.63 10.76
C TYR A 148 -6.43 3.02 11.16
N ASP A 149 -6.95 3.42 12.33
CA ASP A 149 -8.21 2.94 12.90
C ASP A 149 -9.32 3.97 12.74
N PHE A 150 -10.05 3.91 11.62
CA PHE A 150 -11.18 4.81 11.35
C PHE A 150 -12.30 4.72 12.40
N LYS A 151 -12.43 3.59 13.10
CA LYS A 151 -13.45 3.36 14.14
C LYS A 151 -12.80 3.26 15.51
N TYR A 152 -11.87 4.16 15.79
CA TYR A 152 -11.13 4.21 17.04
C TYR A 152 -12.08 4.12 18.26
N PRO A 153 -11.77 3.31 19.29
CA PRO A 153 -10.55 2.48 19.47
C PRO A 153 -10.73 1.01 19.08
N ALA A 154 -11.63 0.67 18.15
CA ALA A 154 -12.03 -0.71 17.92
C ALA A 154 -10.88 -1.62 17.46
N GLN A 155 -10.11 -1.22 16.44
CA GLN A 155 -8.99 -2.01 15.95
C GLN A 155 -7.76 -1.84 16.83
N THR A 156 -7.55 -0.61 17.33
CA THR A 156 -6.45 -0.25 18.21
C THR A 156 -6.41 -1.14 19.45
N LYS A 157 -7.55 -1.32 20.16
CA LYS A 157 -7.62 -2.19 21.35
C LYS A 157 -7.13 -3.62 21.09
N ARG A 158 -7.38 -4.17 19.90
CA ARG A 158 -6.94 -5.53 19.55
C ARG A 158 -5.48 -5.56 19.10
N ALA A 159 -5.04 -4.56 18.34
CA ALA A 159 -3.69 -4.51 17.79
C ALA A 159 -2.63 -4.18 18.84
N VAL A 160 -2.90 -3.22 19.75
CA VAL A 160 -1.95 -2.77 20.78
C VAL A 160 -1.53 -3.93 21.68
N ALA A 161 -2.50 -4.62 22.30
CA ALA A 161 -2.21 -5.75 23.17
C ALA A 161 -1.45 -6.87 22.44
N TYR A 162 -1.79 -7.10 21.15
CA TYR A 162 -1.12 -8.09 20.33
C TYR A 162 0.33 -7.71 20.02
N ALA A 163 0.59 -6.44 19.70
CA ALA A 163 1.91 -5.90 19.40
C ALA A 163 2.81 -5.88 20.66
N MET A 164 2.31 -5.42 21.80
CA MET A 164 3.05 -5.39 23.06
C MET A 164 3.53 -6.79 23.48
N LYS A 165 2.69 -7.82 23.29
CA LYS A 165 3.07 -9.22 23.56
C LYS A 165 4.23 -9.73 22.69
N ARG A 166 4.56 -9.02 21.61
CA ARG A 166 5.68 -9.30 20.69
C ARG A 166 6.85 -8.35 20.88
N GLY A 167 6.87 -7.59 21.98
CA GLY A 167 7.97 -6.69 22.31
C GLY A 167 7.97 -5.38 21.52
N TYR A 168 6.87 -5.03 20.85
CA TYR A 168 6.78 -3.74 20.17
C TYR A 168 6.61 -2.61 21.18
N THR A 169 7.32 -1.51 20.94
CA THR A 169 6.96 -0.21 21.50
C THR A 169 5.80 0.34 20.68
N VAL A 170 4.68 0.63 21.34
CA VAL A 170 3.45 1.09 20.68
C VAL A 170 3.21 2.55 21.04
N ARG A 171 3.06 3.40 20.03
CA ARG A 171 2.70 4.81 20.17
C ARG A 171 1.32 5.02 19.55
N VAL A 172 0.44 5.76 20.22
CA VAL A 172 -0.92 6.02 19.76
C VAL A 172 -1.08 7.51 19.50
N PHE A 173 -1.53 7.88 18.30
CA PHE A 173 -1.91 9.25 17.98
C PHE A 173 -3.42 9.28 17.70
N ALA A 174 -4.18 9.82 18.66
CA ALA A 174 -5.64 9.89 18.65
C ALA A 174 -6.10 11.19 19.33
N PRO A 175 -5.97 12.36 18.67
CA PRO A 175 -6.29 13.65 19.27
C PRO A 175 -7.66 13.68 19.95
N GLY A 176 -7.71 14.21 21.17
CA GLY A 176 -8.92 14.25 22.01
C GLY A 176 -9.06 13.07 22.98
N PHE A 177 -8.19 12.07 22.91
CA PHE A 177 -8.15 10.95 23.86
C PHE A 177 -6.94 11.05 24.81
N PRO A 178 -7.06 10.63 26.08
CA PRO A 178 -5.97 10.73 27.08
C PRO A 178 -4.68 9.98 26.70
N GLU A 179 -4.81 8.86 26.00
CA GLU A 179 -3.68 8.04 25.53
C GLU A 179 -2.99 8.59 24.28
N SER A 180 -3.49 9.70 23.71
CA SER A 180 -2.89 10.28 22.53
C SER A 180 -1.55 10.90 22.85
N GLU A 181 -0.55 10.49 22.11
CA GLU A 181 0.71 11.19 22.04
C GLU A 181 0.58 12.45 21.17
N THR A 182 1.64 13.25 21.19
CA THR A 182 1.79 14.46 20.38
C THR A 182 2.58 14.13 19.11
N CYS A 183 2.13 14.68 18.00
CA CYS A 183 2.86 14.68 16.74
C CYS A 183 2.87 16.10 16.22
N ASN A 184 4.03 16.72 16.14
CA ASN A 184 4.19 18.04 15.55
C ASN A 184 4.66 17.86 14.09
N PRO A 185 3.84 18.21 13.08
CA PRO A 185 4.23 18.04 11.68
C PRO A 185 5.47 18.83 11.28
N LEU A 186 5.76 19.94 11.98
CA LEU A 186 6.98 20.72 11.76
C LEU A 186 8.24 19.94 12.14
N ASP A 187 8.17 18.90 12.97
CA ASP A 187 9.34 18.04 13.26
C ASP A 187 9.83 17.28 12.03
N LEU A 188 9.00 17.18 10.97
CA LEU A 188 9.37 16.58 9.68
C LEU A 188 10.16 17.53 8.77
N ILE A 189 10.18 18.83 9.09
CA ILE A 189 10.90 19.87 8.36
C ILE A 189 12.21 20.12 9.11
N LYS A 190 13.33 19.87 8.45
CA LYS A 190 14.64 19.90 9.11
C LYS A 190 15.01 21.30 9.62
N ASP A 191 14.87 22.29 8.76
CA ASP A 191 15.25 23.69 8.98
C ASP A 191 14.42 24.60 8.06
N GLU A 192 14.58 25.92 8.19
CA GLU A 192 13.86 26.91 7.39
C GLU A 192 14.25 26.95 5.90
N GLU A 193 15.26 26.17 5.48
CA GLU A 193 15.66 26.01 4.09
C GLU A 193 15.10 24.72 3.46
N ASP A 194 14.44 23.85 4.25
CA ASP A 194 13.85 22.58 3.82
C ASP A 194 12.50 22.77 3.12
N ALA A 195 12.52 23.53 2.02
CA ALA A 195 11.37 23.80 1.17
C ALA A 195 10.74 22.51 0.59
N ILE A 196 11.55 21.46 0.39
CA ILE A 196 11.04 20.19 -0.15
C ILE A 196 10.10 19.51 0.86
N ALA A 197 10.50 19.37 2.12
CA ALA A 197 9.63 18.79 3.14
C ALA A 197 8.42 19.68 3.43
N ALA A 198 8.62 21.00 3.51
CA ALA A 198 7.56 21.97 3.74
C ALA A 198 6.51 21.95 2.61
N GLY A 199 6.94 21.96 1.35
CA GLY A 199 6.05 21.89 0.19
C GLY A 199 5.30 20.56 0.10
N GLN A 200 5.96 19.43 0.40
CA GLN A 200 5.28 18.14 0.49
C GLN A 200 4.22 18.11 1.59
N LEU A 201 4.53 18.68 2.76
CA LEU A 201 3.61 18.75 3.89
C LEU A 201 2.41 19.66 3.56
N ALA A 202 2.65 20.83 2.97
CA ALA A 202 1.61 21.77 2.52
C ALA A 202 0.63 21.10 1.55
N GLN A 203 1.16 20.42 0.54
CA GLN A 203 0.37 19.66 -0.41
C GLN A 203 -0.47 18.54 0.24
N VAL A 204 0.11 17.79 1.18
CA VAL A 204 -0.62 16.74 1.90
C VAL A 204 -1.74 17.34 2.74
N VAL A 205 -1.46 18.43 3.45
CA VAL A 205 -2.44 19.19 4.25
C VAL A 205 -3.60 19.64 3.37
N ASN A 206 -3.33 20.42 2.32
CA ASN A 206 -4.36 21.01 1.47
C ASN A 206 -5.21 19.94 0.78
N ARG A 207 -4.60 18.88 0.24
CA ARG A 207 -5.35 17.77 -0.39
C ARG A 207 -6.24 17.01 0.60
N ASN A 208 -5.83 16.88 1.86
CA ASN A 208 -6.64 16.20 2.89
C ASN A 208 -7.75 17.10 3.47
N PHE A 209 -7.61 18.42 3.39
CA PHE A 209 -8.64 19.39 3.79
C PHE A 209 -9.63 19.70 2.68
N ASN A 210 -9.26 19.51 1.40
CA ASN A 210 -10.17 19.64 0.25
C ASN A 210 -11.18 18.47 0.13
N LYS A 211 -11.87 18.13 1.22
CA LYS A 211 -12.86 17.03 1.33
C LYS A 211 -14.18 17.31 0.59
N GLY A 212 -14.26 18.37 -0.21
CA GLY A 212 -15.49 18.94 -0.72
C GLY A 212 -15.49 19.23 -2.22
N GLY A 213 -15.42 18.19 -3.04
CA GLY A 213 -16.06 18.21 -4.36
C GLY A 213 -15.15 17.98 -5.55
N ASP A 214 -15.53 16.99 -6.34
CA ASP A 214 -15.20 16.74 -7.75
C ASP A 214 -15.57 17.91 -8.70
N LYS A 215 -15.78 19.12 -8.17
CA LYS A 215 -15.96 20.34 -8.94
C LYS A 215 -14.61 21.02 -8.98
N GLY A 216 -13.87 20.78 -10.06
CA GLY A 216 -12.51 21.29 -10.29
C GLY A 216 -12.26 22.62 -9.60
N GLY A 217 -11.56 22.56 -8.47
CA GLY A 217 -10.95 23.73 -7.87
C GLY A 217 -10.07 24.38 -8.92
N ASP A 218 -10.09 25.69 -8.98
CA ASP A 218 -9.22 26.40 -9.89
C ASP A 218 -7.79 26.18 -9.42
N LYS A 219 -7.04 25.40 -10.22
CA LYS A 219 -5.70 24.87 -9.91
C LYS A 219 -4.75 25.96 -9.42
N PHE A 220 -4.97 27.19 -9.89
CA PHE A 220 -4.26 28.38 -9.45
C PHE A 220 -4.38 28.65 -7.94
N PHE A 221 -5.57 28.53 -7.36
CA PHE A 221 -5.78 28.75 -5.92
C PHE A 221 -5.28 27.58 -5.06
N GLU A 222 -5.28 26.37 -5.60
CA GLU A 222 -4.66 25.21 -4.93
C GLU A 222 -3.14 25.37 -4.84
N GLU A 223 -2.49 25.74 -5.95
CA GLU A 223 -1.03 25.97 -5.99
C GLU A 223 -0.62 27.19 -5.16
N ALA A 224 -1.41 28.27 -5.20
CA ALA A 224 -1.19 29.44 -4.35
C ALA A 224 -1.37 29.10 -2.86
N GLY A 225 -2.37 28.29 -2.52
CA GLY A 225 -2.59 27.78 -1.16
C GLY A 225 -1.45 26.89 -0.67
N ASP A 226 -0.93 26.01 -1.53
CA ASP A 226 0.24 25.17 -1.23
C ASP A 226 1.46 26.05 -0.94
N SER A 227 1.73 27.04 -1.80
CA SER A 227 2.88 27.95 -1.65
C SER A 227 2.78 28.82 -0.40
N LEU A 228 1.57 29.28 -0.06
CA LEU A 228 1.33 30.05 1.16
C LEU A 228 1.59 29.21 2.41
N VAL A 229 1.03 28.00 2.48
CA VAL A 229 1.23 27.10 3.62
C VAL A 229 2.71 26.69 3.75
N GLU A 230 3.39 26.41 2.63
CA GLU A 230 4.83 26.14 2.60
C GLU A 230 5.62 27.31 3.21
N GLY A 231 5.38 28.54 2.74
CA GLY A 231 6.06 29.73 3.24
C GLY A 231 5.85 29.94 4.75
N ILE A 232 4.62 29.75 5.24
CA ILE A 232 4.31 29.87 6.67
C ILE A 232 5.09 28.84 7.49
N LEU A 233 5.14 27.58 7.05
CA LEU A 233 5.87 26.53 7.76
C LEU A 233 7.38 26.84 7.85
N LEU A 234 7.97 27.37 6.77
CA LEU A 234 9.38 27.78 6.75
C LEU A 234 9.64 29.00 7.64
N VAL A 235 8.75 30.00 7.62
CA VAL A 235 8.83 31.16 8.51
C VAL A 235 8.71 30.73 9.98
N THR A 236 7.81 29.80 10.30
CA THR A 236 7.70 29.23 11.65
C THR A 236 9.03 28.62 12.11
N LYS A 237 9.72 27.88 11.23
CA LYS A 237 11.07 27.35 11.52
C LYS A 237 12.10 28.45 11.73
N ALA A 238 12.07 29.48 10.88
CA ALA A 238 12.96 30.62 11.00
C ALA A 238 12.77 31.35 12.35
N VAL A 239 11.52 31.55 12.80
CA VAL A 239 11.23 32.15 14.11
C VAL A 239 11.81 31.31 15.23
N GLY A 240 11.57 29.99 15.24
CA GLY A 240 12.14 29.13 16.28
C GLY A 240 13.66 29.12 16.31
N ARG A 241 14.32 29.27 15.15
CA ARG A 241 15.78 29.45 15.07
C ARG A 241 16.23 30.81 15.59
N LEU A 242 15.60 31.90 15.17
CA LEU A 242 15.98 33.28 15.53
C LEU A 242 15.80 33.54 17.03
N GLU A 243 14.71 33.03 17.61
CA GLU A 243 14.43 33.11 19.05
C GLU A 243 15.21 32.07 19.87
N ASN A 244 15.95 31.18 19.20
CA ASN A 244 16.66 30.05 19.79
C ASN A 244 15.78 29.22 20.74
N ASN A 245 14.50 29.07 20.39
CA ASN A 245 13.50 28.39 21.21
C ASN A 245 12.61 27.48 20.34
N PRO A 246 12.80 26.14 20.44
CA PRO A 246 12.06 25.19 19.60
C PRO A 246 10.57 25.13 19.92
N ILE A 247 10.10 25.72 21.04
CA ILE A 247 8.67 25.78 21.35
C ILE A 247 7.87 26.57 20.30
N TYR A 248 8.51 27.52 19.62
CA TYR A 248 7.88 28.30 18.55
C TYR A 248 7.82 27.53 17.23
N CYS A 249 8.45 26.36 17.11
CA CYS A 249 8.38 25.52 15.91
C CYS A 249 7.12 24.65 15.89
N ASP A 250 5.93 25.22 16.09
CA ASP A 250 4.68 24.46 16.15
C ASP A 250 3.55 25.05 15.27
N LEU A 251 2.43 24.32 15.20
CA LEU A 251 1.27 24.74 14.42
C LEU A 251 0.58 25.98 14.98
N MET A 252 0.71 26.25 16.29
CA MET A 252 0.11 27.43 16.91
C MET A 252 0.85 28.69 16.47
N MET A 253 2.17 28.65 16.41
CA MET A 253 2.98 29.73 15.83
C MET A 253 2.68 29.91 14.34
N SER A 254 2.55 28.80 13.59
CA SER A 254 2.15 28.85 12.18
C SER A 254 0.81 29.56 11.98
N GLN A 255 -0.17 29.28 12.84
CA GLN A 255 -1.45 29.98 12.84
C GLN A 255 -1.30 31.46 13.21
N ALA A 256 -0.45 31.79 14.18
CA ALA A 256 -0.21 33.17 14.61
C ALA A 256 0.46 34.02 13.51
N ILE A 257 1.32 33.43 12.68
CA ILE A 257 1.93 34.08 11.51
C ILE A 257 0.89 34.35 10.42
N LEU A 258 -0.09 33.46 10.27
CA LEU A 258 -1.14 33.57 9.26
C LEU A 258 -2.25 34.57 9.65
N SER A 259 -2.46 34.80 10.95
CA SER A 259 -3.53 35.64 11.50
C SER A 259 -3.18 37.12 11.50
#